data_AF-A0A532C2L7-F1
#
_entry.id   AF-A0A532C2L7-F1
#
_cell.length_a   1.000
_cell.length_b   1.000
_cell.length_c   1.000
_cell.angle_alpha   90.00
_cell.angle_beta   90.00
_cell.angle_gamma   90.00
#
_symmetry.space_group_name_H-M   'P 1'
#
loop_
_entity.id
_entity.type
_entity.pdbx_description
1 polymer ?
#
loop_
_entity_poly.entity_id
_entity_poly.type
_entity_poly.pdbx_seq_one_letter_code
_entity_poly.pdbx_strand_id
1 'polypeptide(L)' 'MISSENTTLFGHGAVLDSFELVRLILSVETRIDEEFDVVVTLADEKAMSQRSSPFRTVETLANYIVQLVGENNHG' A
#
# COMPACT_ATOMS: atom_id res chain seq x y z
N MET A 1 -2.31 -21.30 -12.14
CA MET A 1 -3.25 -20.21 -11.83
C MET A 1 -2.47 -18.92 -11.98
N ILE A 2 -2.90 -18.04 -12.88
CA ILE A 2 -2.08 -16.97 -13.44
C ILE A 2 -2.17 -15.76 -12.49
N SER A 3 -1.14 -15.52 -11.68
CA SER A 3 -1.04 -14.33 -10.83
C SER A 3 -0.77 -13.12 -11.72
N SER A 4 -1.84 -12.52 -12.24
CA SER A 4 -1.78 -11.33 -13.08
C SER A 4 -1.68 -10.09 -12.19
N GLU A 5 -0.91 -9.08 -12.62
CA GLU A 5 -0.71 -7.79 -11.93
C GLU A 5 -1.99 -6.99 -11.61
N ASN A 6 -3.15 -7.49 -12.05
CA ASN A 6 -4.48 -6.91 -11.84
C ASN A 6 -5.26 -7.55 -10.67
N THR A 7 -4.57 -8.26 -9.77
CA THR A 7 -5.21 -8.86 -8.60
C THR A 7 -5.77 -7.76 -7.69
N THR A 8 -7.10 -7.69 -7.60
CA THR A 8 -7.80 -6.76 -6.71
C THR A 8 -7.46 -7.09 -5.27
N LEU A 9 -6.76 -6.19 -4.59
CA LEU A 9 -6.36 -6.33 -3.19
C LEU A 9 -7.44 -5.81 -2.23
N PHE A 10 -8.33 -4.90 -2.67
CA PHE A 10 -9.38 -4.32 -1.84
C PHE A 10 -10.66 -4.01 -2.65
N GLY A 11 -11.83 -4.44 -2.14
CA GLY A 11 -13.15 -4.23 -2.77
C GLY A 11 -13.97 -5.51 -2.99
N HIS A 12 -15.05 -5.42 -3.79
CA HIS A 12 -15.93 -6.57 -4.08
C HIS A 12 -15.19 -7.59 -4.96
N GLY A 13 -14.84 -8.75 -4.37
CA GLY A 13 -14.00 -9.78 -5.01
C GLY A 13 -12.51 -9.71 -4.67
N ALA A 14 -12.12 -8.92 -3.66
CA ALA A 14 -10.75 -8.90 -3.16
C ALA A 14 -10.37 -10.21 -2.45
N VAL A 15 -9.10 -10.60 -2.59
CA VAL A 15 -8.54 -11.79 -1.93
C VAL A 15 -8.12 -11.50 -0.49
N LEU A 16 -8.00 -10.22 -0.12
CA LEU A 16 -7.59 -9.80 1.21
C LEU A 16 -8.79 -9.23 1.98
N ASP A 17 -8.98 -9.73 3.19
CA ASP A 17 -9.87 -9.12 4.17
C ASP A 17 -9.22 -7.86 4.75
N SER A 18 -10.02 -7.01 5.42
CA SER A 18 -9.54 -5.76 6.02
C SER A 18 -8.35 -5.96 6.97
N PHE A 19 -8.32 -7.07 7.70
CA PHE A 19 -7.22 -7.42 8.60
C PHE A 19 -5.95 -7.82 7.84
N GLU A 20 -6.09 -8.61 6.78
CA GLU A 20 -4.95 -9.02 5.94
C GLU A 20 -4.35 -7.83 5.18
N LEU A 21 -5.19 -6.87 4.77
CA LEU A 21 -4.72 -5.61 4.20
C LEU A 21 -3.89 -4.79 5.21
N VAL A 22 -4.36 -4.68 6.46
CA VAL A 22 -3.62 -4.00 7.52
C VAL A 22 -2.27 -4.68 7.78
N ARG A 23 -2.22 -6.02 7.79
CA ARG A 23 -0.95 -6.77 7.94
C ARG A 23 0.01 -6.55 6.78
N LEU A 24 -0.51 -6.49 5.55
CA LEU A 24 0.28 -6.17 4.36
C LEU A 24 0.89 -4.77 4.49
N ILE A 25 0.06 -3.78 4.86
CA ILE A 25 0.48 -2.39 5.07
C ILE A 25 1.61 -2.32 6.09
N LEU A 26 1.39 -2.85 7.30
CA LEU A 26 2.41 -2.87 8.36
C LEU A 26 3.71 -3.52 7.91
N SER A 27 3.61 -4.68 7.23
CA SER A 27 4.80 -5.39 6.74
C SER A 27 5.59 -4.58 5.71
N VAL A 28 4.91 -3.78 4.88
CA VAL A 28 5.56 -2.90 3.91
C VAL A 28 6.18 -1.70 4.62
N GLU A 29 5.48 -1.04 5.54
CA GLU A 29 6.00 0.09 6.32
C GLU A 29 7.27 -0.32 7.09
N THR A 30 7.24 -1.45 7.79
CA THR A 30 8.42 -1.97 8.51
C THR A 30 9.58 -2.25 7.56
N ARG A 31 9.35 -2.84 6.39
CA ARG A 31 10.42 -3.09 5.42
C ARG A 31 11.03 -1.81 4.87
N ILE A 32 10.22 -0.79 4.63
CA ILE A 32 10.71 0.50 4.14
C ILE A 32 11.57 1.17 5.22
N ASP A 33 11.12 1.12 6.47
CA ASP A 33 11.90 1.63 7.61
C ASP A 33 13.23 0.86 7.77
N GLU A 34 13.19 -0.47 7.73
CA GLU A 34 14.39 -1.30 7.86
C GLU A 34 15.39 -1.15 6.68
N GLU A 35 14.90 -1.04 5.44
CA GLU A 35 15.76 -0.98 4.25
C GLU A 35 16.21 0.45 3.88
N PHE A 36 15.37 1.45 4.14
CA PHE A 36 15.60 2.84 3.71
C PHE A 36 15.73 3.83 4.87
N ASP A 37 15.51 3.42 6.13
CA ASP A 37 15.45 4.30 7.31
C ASP A 37 14.40 5.41 7.17
N VAL A 38 13.31 5.10 6.42
CA VAL A 38 12.19 6.02 6.16
C VAL A 38 10.93 5.48 6.80
N VAL A 39 10.39 6.23 7.76
CA VAL A 39 9.09 5.94 8.35
C VAL A 39 7.99 6.53 7.47
N VAL A 40 7.20 5.67 6.82
CA VAL A 40 6.00 6.06 6.06
C VAL A 40 4.73 5.52 6.71
N THR A 41 3.62 6.23 6.53
CA THR A 41 2.29 5.75 6.94
C THR A 41 1.43 5.54 5.70
N LEU A 42 1.27 4.29 5.30
CA LEU A 42 0.42 3.88 4.19
C LEU A 42 -1.05 3.92 4.59
N ALA A 43 -1.38 3.48 5.81
CA ALA A 43 -2.74 3.46 6.35
C ALA A 43 -3.23 4.85 6.84
N ASP A 44 -2.95 5.92 6.08
CA ASP A 44 -3.49 7.24 6.36
C ASP A 44 -5.01 7.25 6.08
N GLU A 45 -5.77 7.95 6.92
CA GLU A 45 -7.21 8.15 6.79
C GLU A 45 -7.57 8.70 5.40
N LYS A 46 -6.68 9.49 4.78
CA LYS A 46 -6.80 9.95 3.39
C LYS A 46 -6.73 8.80 2.38
N ALA A 47 -5.78 7.87 2.52
CA ALA A 47 -5.61 6.73 1.62
C ALA A 47 -6.79 5.75 1.68
N MET A 48 -7.41 5.63 2.86
CA MET A 48 -8.59 4.78 3.09
C MET A 48 -9.89 5.44 2.62
N SER A 49 -10.02 6.77 2.73
CA SER A 49 -11.24 7.51 2.37
C SER A 49 -11.24 8.06 0.94
N GLN A 50 -10.09 8.11 0.27
CA GLN A 50 -10.02 8.62 -1.10
C GLN A 50 -10.75 7.71 -2.10
N ARG A 51 -11.45 8.35 -3.04
CA ARG A 51 -12.26 7.69 -4.08
C ARG A 51 -11.45 6.71 -4.96
N SER A 52 -10.13 6.91 -5.03
CA SER A 52 -9.16 6.03 -5.67
C SER A 52 -8.20 5.46 -4.62
N SER A 53 -8.69 4.55 -3.78
CA SER A 53 -7.87 3.95 -2.72
C SER A 53 -6.63 3.26 -3.33
N PRO A 54 -5.41 3.54 -2.82
CA PRO A 54 -4.18 2.97 -3.36
C PRO A 54 -4.08 1.47 -3.10
N PHE A 55 -4.94 0.93 -2.23
CA PHE A 55 -5.03 -0.49 -1.89
C PHE A 55 -5.83 -1.32 -2.91
N ARG A 56 -6.25 -0.73 -4.04
CA ARG A 56 -7.08 -1.44 -5.03
C ARG A 56 -6.32 -2.53 -5.77
N THR A 57 -5.09 -2.25 -6.20
CA THR A 57 -4.21 -3.19 -6.91
C THR A 57 -2.78 -3.08 -6.40
N VAL A 58 -1.95 -4.08 -6.71
CA VAL A 58 -0.51 -4.06 -6.39
C VAL A 58 0.17 -2.85 -7.05
N GLU A 59 -0.20 -2.55 -8.29
CA GLU A 59 0.34 -1.40 -9.05
C GLU A 59 0.05 -0.07 -8.35
N THR A 60 -1.20 0.16 -7.92
CA THR A 60 -1.55 1.42 -7.23
C THR A 60 -0.87 1.54 -5.88
N LEU A 61 -0.69 0.42 -5.18
CA LEU A 61 0.02 0.39 -3.90
C LEU A 61 1.50 0.71 -4.09
N ALA A 62 2.15 0.09 -5.07
CA ALA A 62 3.56 0.33 -5.38
C ALA A 62 3.81 1.79 -5.77
N ASN A 63 2.97 2.35 -6.66
CA ASN A 63 3.07 3.75 -7.04
C ASN A 63 2.88 4.70 -5.84
N TYR A 64 1.95 4.38 -4.94
CA TYR A 64 1.72 5.18 -3.73
C TYR A 64 2.91 5.13 -2.76
N ILE A 65 3.51 3.96 -2.55
CA ILE A 65 4.73 3.79 -1.74
C ILE A 65 5.87 4.63 -2.33
N VAL A 66 6.12 4.53 -3.63
CA VAL A 66 7.18 5.29 -4.30
C VAL A 66 6.96 6.79 -4.15
N GLN A 67 5.72 7.27 -4.26
CA GLN A 67 5.40 8.67 -4.04
C GLN A 67 5.71 9.09 -2.59
N LEU A 68 5.27 8.32 -1.59
CA LEU A 68 5.52 8.62 -0.17
C LEU A 68 7.02 8.64 0.17
N VAL A 69 7.77 7.65 -0.28
CA VAL A 69 9.22 7.59 -0.04
C VAL A 69 9.93 8.74 -0.76
N GLY A 70 9.51 9.07 -1.99
CA GLY A 70 10.04 10.20 -2.74
C GLY A 70 9.76 11.56 -2.08
N GLU A 71 8.56 11.76 -1.53
CA GLU A 71 8.18 12.98 -0.80
C GLU A 71 8.99 13.14 0.51
N ASN A 72 9.22 12.05 1.25
CA ASN A 72 9.99 12.10 2.51
C ASN A 72 11.50 12.36 2.31
N ASN A 73 12.06 12.07 1.12
CA ASN A 73 13.47 12.32 0.81
C ASN A 73 13.78 13.77 0.37
N HIS A 74 12.78 14.66 0.28
CA HIS A 74 12.97 16.07 -0.11
C HIS A 74 12.85 17.07 1.05
N GLY A 75 12.95 16.60 2.30
CA GLY A 75 12.90 17.44 3.53
C GLY A 75 14.27 17.78 4.10
#